data_AF-A0A5D0TWW8-F1
#
_entry.id   AF-A0A5D0TWW8-F1
#
_cell.length_a   1.000
_cell.length_b   1.000
_cell.length_c   1.000
_cell.angle_alpha   90.00
_cell.angle_beta   90.00
_cell.angle_gamma   90.00
#
_symmetry.space_group_name_H-M   'P 1'
#
loop_
_entity.id
_entity.type
_entity.pdbx_description
1 polymer ?
#
loop_
_entity_poly.entity_id
_entity_poly.type
_entity_poly.pdbx_seq_one_letter_code
_entity_poly.pdbx_strand_id
1 'polypeptide(L)'
;AKAVNDLTSALGAKVELLDAPAGAAMAHKLLRSIFMKGLASIIWEAVEASRAAGYEQWARDQIASQLAGDGHAVIDRLLSGTKLHAKRRSQEMTDTASYLESLGVAPVMTRATEVSLQQIAATPG
;
A
#
# COMPACT_ATOMS: atom_id res chain seq x y z
N ALA A 1 14.38 2.85 24.27
CA ALA A 1 14.04 3.60 23.03
C ALA A 1 15.22 4.46 22.55
N LYS A 2 15.69 5.45 23.33
CA LYS A 2 16.80 6.35 22.95
C LYS A 2 18.11 5.62 22.57
N ALA A 3 18.57 4.68 23.40
CA ALA A 3 19.80 3.92 23.11
C ALA A 3 19.72 3.06 21.82
N VAL A 4 18.54 2.54 21.49
CA VAL A 4 18.31 1.81 20.23
C VAL A 4 18.32 2.77 19.05
N ASN A 5 17.66 3.91 19.19
CA ASN A 5 17.63 4.98 18.18
C ASN A 5 19.03 5.50 17.86
N ASP A 6 19.84 5.76 18.88
CA ASP A 6 21.20 6.29 18.74
C ASP A 6 22.10 5.26 18.01
N LEU A 7 21.97 3.98 18.35
CA LEU A 7 22.68 2.89 17.69
C LEU A 7 22.26 2.73 16.21
N THR A 8 20.96 2.76 15.92
CA THR A 8 20.46 2.60 14.55
C THR A 8 20.74 3.84 13.69
N SER A 9 20.72 5.03 14.27
CA SER A 9 21.07 6.28 13.57
C SER A 9 22.56 6.31 13.22
N ALA A 10 23.42 5.82 14.11
CA ALA A 10 24.86 5.65 13.83
C ALA A 10 25.13 4.67 12.67
N LEU A 11 24.19 3.77 12.38
CA LEU A 11 24.23 2.85 11.23
C LEU A 11 23.54 3.42 9.97
N GLY A 12 23.12 4.69 9.99
CA GLY A 12 22.52 5.37 8.85
C GLY A 12 21.00 5.18 8.68
N ALA A 13 20.32 4.58 9.66
CA ALA A 13 18.87 4.46 9.62
C ALA A 13 18.21 5.83 9.89
N LYS A 14 17.25 6.21 9.04
CA LYS A 14 16.35 7.35 9.34
C LYS A 14 15.32 6.87 10.38
N VAL A 15 15.54 7.25 11.63
CA VAL A 15 14.63 6.90 12.74
C VAL A 15 13.95 8.17 13.25
N GLU A 16 12.62 8.11 13.30
CA GLU A 16 11.78 9.15 13.89
C GLU A 16 11.26 8.64 15.24
N LEU A 17 11.66 9.31 16.33
CA LEU A 17 11.14 9.01 17.66
C LEU A 17 9.74 9.62 17.78
N LEU A 18 8.74 8.77 17.97
CA LEU A 18 7.39 9.19 18.33
C LEU A 18 7.32 9.35 19.86
N ASP A 19 6.97 10.54 20.33
CA ASP A 19 6.60 10.76 21.73
C ASP A 19 5.16 10.29 21.94
N ALA A 20 4.97 8.97 21.94
CA ALA A 20 3.67 8.33 21.97
C ALA A 20 3.74 6.97 22.70
N PRO A 21 2.60 6.44 23.18
CA PRO A 21 2.54 5.14 23.83
C PRO A 21 3.11 4.01 22.95
N ALA A 22 3.62 2.97 23.61
CA ALA A 22 4.04 1.75 22.92
C ALA A 22 2.91 1.25 21.98
N GLY A 23 3.24 1.03 20.71
CA GLY A 23 2.28 0.64 19.67
C GLY A 23 1.88 1.77 18.70
N ALA A 24 2.15 3.04 19.02
CA ALA A 24 1.81 4.16 18.11
C ALA A 24 2.49 4.06 16.73
N ALA A 25 3.76 3.65 16.69
CA ALA A 25 4.47 3.43 15.43
C ALA A 25 3.83 2.31 14.58
N MET A 26 3.35 1.25 15.21
CA MET A 26 2.65 0.16 14.53
C MET A 26 1.29 0.65 14.01
N ALA A 27 0.52 1.38 14.82
CA ALA A 27 -0.74 1.98 14.40
C ALA A 27 -0.56 2.88 13.16
N HIS A 28 0.43 3.78 13.17
CA HIS A 28 0.73 4.64 12.02
C HIS A 28 1.06 3.82 10.75
N LYS A 29 1.82 2.74 10.89
CA LYS A 29 2.15 1.84 9.77
C LYS A 29 0.91 1.15 9.20
N LEU A 30 0.02 0.64 10.05
CA LEU A 30 -1.21 -0.04 9.63
C LEU A 30 -2.18 0.94 8.98
N LEU A 31 -2.39 2.12 9.58
CA LEU A 31 -3.23 3.17 9.01
C LEU A 31 -2.73 3.64 7.63
N ARG A 32 -1.42 3.87 7.49
CA ARG A 32 -0.83 4.21 6.17
C ARG A 32 -0.98 3.08 5.15
N SER A 33 -1.01 1.83 5.61
CA SER A 33 -1.18 0.66 4.73
C SER A 33 -2.55 0.65 4.07
N ILE A 34 -3.61 1.09 4.77
CA ILE A 34 -4.97 1.19 4.21
C ILE A 34 -4.93 2.01 2.92
N PHE A 35 -4.39 3.24 3.00
CA PHE A 35 -4.33 4.14 1.86
C PHE A 35 -3.37 3.65 0.79
N MET A 36 -2.11 3.36 1.14
CA MET A 36 -1.07 3.08 0.14
C MET A 36 -1.27 1.75 -0.59
N LYS A 37 -1.84 0.73 0.07
CA LYS A 37 -2.15 -0.55 -0.58
C LYS A 37 -3.47 -0.47 -1.34
N GLY A 38 -4.48 0.20 -0.77
CA GLY A 38 -5.74 0.44 -1.46
C GLY A 38 -5.56 1.22 -2.77
N LEU A 39 -4.80 2.32 -2.74
CA LEU A 39 -4.49 3.10 -3.94
C LEU A 39 -3.80 2.25 -5.02
N ALA A 40 -2.84 1.41 -4.62
CA ALA A 40 -2.13 0.54 -5.55
C ALA A 40 -3.07 -0.51 -6.19
N SER A 41 -3.98 -1.09 -5.42
CA SER A 41 -5.00 -2.03 -5.92
C SER A 41 -6.00 -1.35 -6.86
N ILE A 42 -6.45 -0.12 -6.56
CA ILE A 42 -7.33 0.65 -7.44
C ILE A 42 -6.64 0.95 -8.77
N ILE A 43 -5.39 1.41 -8.73
CA ILE A 43 -4.62 1.70 -9.95
C ILE A 43 -4.40 0.44 -10.77
N TRP A 44 -4.08 -0.69 -10.12
CA TRP A 44 -3.96 -1.98 -10.79
C TRP A 44 -5.24 -2.36 -11.53
N GLU A 45 -6.37 -2.37 -10.83
CA GLU A 45 -7.66 -2.75 -11.39
C GLU A 45 -8.08 -1.83 -12.54
N ALA A 46 -7.92 -0.50 -12.37
CA ALA A 46 -8.25 0.46 -13.41
C ALA A 46 -7.38 0.30 -14.68
N VAL A 47 -6.08 0.05 -14.52
CA VAL A 47 -5.16 -0.17 -15.65
C VAL A 47 -5.47 -1.50 -16.36
N GLU A 48 -5.74 -2.57 -15.62
CA GLU A 48 -6.09 -3.86 -16.23
C GLU A 48 -7.45 -3.83 -16.92
N ALA A 49 -8.46 -3.22 -16.30
CA ALA A 49 -9.79 -3.08 -16.89
C ALA A 49 -9.74 -2.22 -18.17
N SER A 50 -9.01 -1.11 -18.14
CA SER A 50 -8.84 -0.25 -19.31
C SER A 50 -8.00 -0.92 -20.41
N ARG A 51 -6.99 -1.73 -20.06
CA ARG A 51 -6.27 -2.59 -21.03
C ARG A 51 -7.22 -3.54 -21.73
N ALA A 52 -8.07 -4.25 -20.97
CA ALA A 52 -9.08 -5.15 -21.54
C ALA A 52 -10.10 -4.41 -22.42
N ALA A 53 -10.42 -3.16 -22.10
CA ALA A 53 -11.33 -2.32 -22.88
C ALA A 53 -10.67 -1.57 -24.05
N GLY A 54 -9.34 -1.64 -24.23
CA GLY A 54 -8.61 -0.92 -25.29
C GLY A 54 -8.34 0.57 -25.00
N TYR A 55 -8.46 1.01 -23.74
CA TYR A 55 -8.32 2.41 -23.30
C TYR A 55 -7.19 2.61 -22.27
N GLU A 56 -6.19 1.73 -22.23
CA GLU A 56 -5.15 1.77 -21.19
C GLU A 56 -4.43 3.12 -21.10
N GLN A 57 -3.93 3.65 -22.22
CA GLN A 57 -3.16 4.89 -22.19
C GLN A 57 -4.02 6.05 -21.67
N TRP A 58 -5.26 6.16 -22.16
CA TRP A 58 -6.21 7.16 -21.69
C TRP A 58 -6.44 7.05 -20.18
N ALA A 59 -6.64 5.84 -19.65
CA ALA A 59 -6.84 5.64 -18.22
C ALA A 59 -5.60 5.99 -17.41
N ARG A 60 -4.40 5.63 -17.90
CA ARG A 60 -3.13 6.00 -17.25
C ARG A 60 -2.95 7.53 -17.21
N ASP A 61 -3.33 8.24 -18.28
CA ASP A 61 -3.29 9.71 -18.32
C ASP A 61 -4.29 10.31 -17.30
N GLN A 62 -5.51 9.76 -17.22
CA GLN A 62 -6.50 10.18 -16.22
C GLN A 62 -5.97 9.99 -14.81
N ILE A 63 -5.40 8.82 -14.48
CA ILE A 63 -4.84 8.54 -13.16
C ILE A 63 -3.64 9.44 -12.87
N ALA A 64 -2.71 9.60 -13.82
CA ALA A 64 -1.51 10.40 -13.64
C ALA A 64 -1.84 11.86 -13.31
N SER A 65 -2.89 12.42 -13.91
CA SER A 65 -3.35 13.79 -13.64
C SER A 65 -3.82 14.02 -12.20
N GLN A 66 -4.15 12.96 -11.45
CA GLN A 66 -4.59 13.03 -10.05
C GLN A 66 -3.42 12.85 -9.06
N LEU A 67 -2.22 12.53 -9.56
CA LEU A 67 -1.04 12.24 -8.75
C LEU A 67 -0.06 13.41 -8.80
N ALA A 68 0.56 13.72 -7.65
CA ALA A 68 1.59 14.75 -7.59
C ALA A 68 2.90 14.28 -8.23
N GLY A 69 3.59 15.20 -8.89
CA GLY A 69 4.88 14.92 -9.56
C GLY A 69 4.70 14.16 -10.86
N ASP A 70 5.62 13.24 -11.13
CA ASP A 70 5.53 12.36 -12.31
C ASP A 70 4.54 11.22 -12.05
N GLY A 71 3.26 11.48 -12.37
CA GLY A 71 2.18 10.54 -12.16
C GLY A 71 2.37 9.19 -12.88
N HIS A 72 2.98 9.21 -14.08
CA HIS A 72 3.26 7.96 -14.82
C HIS A 72 4.33 7.14 -14.11
N ALA A 73 5.42 7.76 -13.65
CA ALA A 73 6.42 7.06 -12.85
C ALA A 73 5.84 6.51 -11.54
N VAL A 74 4.89 7.21 -10.91
CA VAL A 74 4.18 6.71 -9.72
C VAL A 74 3.35 5.47 -10.06
N ILE A 75 2.58 5.50 -11.16
CA ILE A 75 1.80 4.35 -11.64
C ILE A 75 2.73 3.14 -11.85
N ASP A 76 3.83 3.32 -12.59
CA ASP A 76 4.77 2.25 -12.90
C ASP A 76 5.37 1.62 -11.64
N ARG A 77 5.74 2.46 -10.67
CA ARG A 77 6.24 2.01 -9.37
C ARG A 77 5.20 1.23 -8.58
N LEU A 78 3.94 1.69 -8.60
CA LEU A 78 2.87 1.03 -7.87
C LEU A 78 2.50 -0.31 -8.52
N LEU A 79 2.41 -0.39 -9.85
CA LEU A 79 2.12 -1.64 -10.55
C LEU A 79 3.23 -2.68 -10.33
N SER A 80 4.49 -2.32 -10.63
CA SER A 80 5.64 -3.22 -10.50
C SER A 80 5.85 -3.69 -9.05
N GLY A 81 5.87 -2.75 -8.10
CA GLY A 81 6.05 -3.07 -6.68
C GLY A 81 4.88 -3.84 -6.07
N THR A 82 3.66 -3.65 -6.58
CA THR A 82 2.49 -4.42 -6.14
C THR A 82 2.56 -5.85 -6.66
N LYS A 83 2.83 -6.08 -7.95
CA LYS A 83 3.02 -7.43 -8.52
C LYS A 83 4.08 -8.22 -7.74
N LEU A 84 5.26 -7.61 -7.55
CA LEU A 84 6.40 -8.26 -6.89
C LEU A 84 6.11 -8.72 -5.45
N HIS A 85 5.27 -7.98 -4.72
CA HIS A 85 5.04 -8.21 -3.30
C HIS A 85 3.60 -8.60 -2.96
N ALA A 86 2.78 -8.92 -3.95
CA ALA A 86 1.34 -9.11 -3.81
C ALA A 86 0.98 -10.11 -2.69
N LYS A 87 1.60 -11.29 -2.71
CA LYS A 87 1.39 -12.35 -1.69
C LYS A 87 1.64 -11.83 -0.26
N ARG A 88 2.83 -11.25 0.00
CA ARG A 88 3.17 -10.71 1.32
C ARG A 88 2.26 -9.55 1.71
N ARG A 89 1.96 -8.65 0.77
CA ARG A 89 1.11 -7.48 1.03
C ARG A 89 -0.32 -7.89 1.36
N SER A 90 -0.84 -8.99 0.81
CA SER A 90 -2.18 -9.50 1.15
C SER A 90 -2.26 -9.89 2.64
N GLN A 91 -1.25 -10.59 3.16
CA GLN A 91 -1.19 -10.94 4.59
C GLN A 91 -1.13 -9.71 5.49
N GLU A 92 -0.39 -8.67 5.09
CA GLU A 92 -0.36 -7.41 5.83
C GLU A 92 -1.73 -6.70 5.85
N MET A 93 -2.57 -6.92 4.83
CA MET A 93 -3.94 -6.39 4.82
C MET A 93 -4.86 -7.20 5.74
N THR A 94 -4.64 -8.51 5.91
CA THR A 94 -5.30 -9.30 6.95
C THR A 94 -5.02 -8.71 8.34
N ASP A 95 -3.75 -8.42 8.66
CA ASP A 95 -3.37 -7.81 9.94
C ASP A 95 -3.98 -6.41 10.13
N THR A 96 -4.01 -5.63 9.05
CA THR A 96 -4.60 -4.29 9.04
C THR A 96 -6.11 -4.35 9.27
N ALA A 97 -6.79 -5.36 8.73
CA ALA A 97 -8.23 -5.54 8.91
C ALA A 97 -8.56 -5.92 10.37
N SER A 98 -7.81 -6.86 10.95
CA SER A 98 -7.94 -7.22 12.37
C SER A 98 -7.71 -6.02 13.30
N TYR A 99 -6.79 -5.13 12.93
CA TYR A 99 -6.56 -3.87 13.66
C TYR A 99 -7.75 -2.90 13.55
N LEU A 100 -8.37 -2.76 12.37
CA LEU A 100 -9.56 -1.92 12.23
C LEU A 100 -10.75 -2.49 13.01
N GLU A 101 -10.93 -3.81 12.99
CA GLU A 101 -11.96 -4.51 13.77
C GLU A 101 -11.79 -4.25 15.27
N SER A 102 -10.56 -4.27 15.79
CA SER A 102 -10.30 -3.97 17.21
C SER A 102 -10.57 -2.51 17.60
N LEU A 103 -10.58 -1.60 16.62
CA LEU A 103 -10.99 -0.20 16.79
C LEU A 103 -12.50 0.01 16.59
N GLY A 104 -13.27 -1.02 16.23
CA GLY A 104 -14.69 -0.90 15.88
C GLY A 104 -14.95 -0.26 14.51
N VAL A 105 -13.94 -0.19 13.63
CA VAL A 105 -14.05 0.35 12.27
C VAL A 105 -14.20 -0.80 11.28
N ALA A 106 -15.23 -0.76 10.43
CA ALA A 106 -15.44 -1.79 9.43
C ALA A 106 -14.33 -1.77 8.34
N PRO A 107 -13.58 -2.86 8.12
CA PRO A 107 -12.43 -2.90 7.21
C PRO A 107 -12.81 -3.11 5.74
N VAL A 108 -13.83 -2.42 5.22
CA VAL A 108 -14.42 -2.68 3.89
C VAL A 108 -13.37 -2.65 2.76
N MET A 109 -12.70 -1.51 2.58
CA MET A 109 -11.68 -1.37 1.54
C MET A 109 -10.41 -2.15 1.85
N THR A 110 -10.10 -2.37 3.12
CA THR A 110 -8.94 -3.18 3.54
C THR A 110 -9.11 -4.63 3.10
N ARG A 111 -10.30 -5.21 3.29
CA ARG A 111 -10.64 -6.56 2.82
C ARG A 111 -10.72 -6.64 1.29
N ALA A 112 -11.28 -5.63 0.63
CA ALA A 112 -11.26 -5.58 -0.84
C ALA A 112 -9.83 -5.55 -1.40
N THR A 113 -8.94 -4.77 -0.76
CA THR A 113 -7.52 -4.71 -1.12
C THR A 113 -6.81 -6.04 -0.87
N GLU A 114 -7.12 -6.74 0.23
CA GLU A 114 -6.62 -8.09 0.52
C GLU A 114 -6.94 -9.05 -0.64
N VAL A 115 -8.20 -9.10 -1.07
CA VAL A 115 -8.67 -9.94 -2.20
C VAL A 115 -7.97 -9.56 -3.50
N SER A 116 -7.91 -8.27 -3.83
CA SER A 116 -7.20 -7.78 -5.02
C SER A 116 -5.74 -8.24 -5.04
N LEU A 117 -5.02 -8.12 -3.91
CA LEU A 117 -3.63 -8.57 -3.81
C LEU A 117 -3.47 -10.09 -3.94
N GLN A 118 -4.42 -10.88 -3.44
CA GLN A 118 -4.42 -12.34 -3.63
C GLN A 118 -4.59 -12.71 -5.11
N GLN A 119 -5.47 -12.02 -5.83
CA GLN A 119 -5.67 -12.23 -7.26
C GLN A 119 -4.42 -11.84 -8.07
N ILE A 120 -3.82 -10.69 -7.77
CA ILE A 120 -2.57 -10.24 -8.40
C ILE A 120 -1.43 -11.24 -8.17
N ALA A 121 -1.34 -11.82 -6.97
CA ALA A 121 -0.34 -12.83 -6.65
C ALA A 121 -0.52 -14.14 -7.44
N ALA A 122 -1.73 -14.42 -7.93
CA ALA A 122 -2.06 -15.59 -8.72
C ALA A 122 -1.86 -15.38 -10.23
N THR A 123 -1.69 -14.13 -10.69
CA THR A 123 -1.45 -13.84 -12.11
C THR A 123 -0.07 -14.35 -12.55
N PRO A 124 0.04 -15.11 -13.65
CA PRO A 124 1.32 -15.54 -14.20
C PRO A 124 2.27 -14.38 -14.53
N GLY A 125 3.57 -14.68 -14.47
CA GLY A 125 4.68 -13.76 -14.70
C GLY A 125 4.66 -13.15 -16.09
#